data_AF-A0A955J6P8-F1
#
_entry.id   AF-A0A955J6P8-F1
#
_cell.length_a   1.000
_cell.length_b   1.000
_cell.length_c   1.000
_cell.angle_alpha   90.00
_cell.angle_beta   90.00
_cell.angle_gamma   90.00
#
_symmetry.space_group_name_H-M   'P 1'
#
loop_
_entity.id
_entity.type
_entity.pdbx_description
1 polymer ?
#
loop_
_entity_poly.entity_id
_entity_poly.type
_entity_poly.pdbx_seq_one_letter_code
_entity_poly.pdbx_strand_id
1 'polypeptide(L)'
;MLLIVTLNFVCTLVVLWYITPTRISNNQRVILDTSAIMDGRIAEVVKSGFVPPVLIIPRFVIAELQLLADRADHLKRERARFGLRLVQQLQDSRNVSVKITGHEFSGTSEVDKKLILLAKKFKSPLFSTDYNLLKVAEIEGISILNINELSQNLRPITIPGETILVKIVSKGQEKSQGLGYLEDGTMVVVDNANKYIGKKITVEVTRSLLTVSGRMVFAKISKYVSSERIRTNKTIHNKSKNKPMNIEDKLLKAIDNSI
;
A
#
# COMPACT_ATOMS: atom_id res chain seq x y z
N MET A 1 -24.60 10.93 47.83
CA MET A 1 -24.41 9.78 46.92
C MET A 1 -24.71 10.15 45.47
N LEU A 2 -25.89 10.72 45.16
CA LEU A 2 -26.29 11.08 43.79
C LEU A 2 -25.31 12.02 43.05
N LEU A 3 -24.77 13.03 43.76
CA LEU A 3 -23.90 14.06 43.18
C LEU A 3 -22.52 13.54 42.73
N ILE A 4 -22.02 12.49 43.39
CA ILE A 4 -20.74 11.85 43.03
C ILE A 4 -20.91 10.93 41.82
N VAL A 5 -22.07 10.28 41.72
CA VAL A 5 -22.40 9.41 40.58
C VAL A 5 -22.60 10.24 39.32
N THR A 6 -23.30 11.38 39.39
CA THR A 6 -23.48 12.28 38.25
C THR A 6 -22.16 12.90 37.80
N LEU A 7 -21.29 13.30 38.74
CA LEU A 7 -19.99 13.87 38.41
C LEU A 7 -19.07 12.86 37.70
N ASN A 8 -19.05 11.60 38.17
CA ASN A 8 -18.29 10.53 37.51
C ASN A 8 -18.82 10.21 36.11
N PHE A 9 -20.14 10.19 35.92
CA PHE A 9 -20.74 9.93 34.62
C PHE A 9 -20.43 11.05 33.61
N VAL A 10 -20.52 12.32 34.05
CA VAL A 10 -20.15 13.48 33.22
C VAL A 10 -18.66 13.45 32.89
N CYS A 11 -17.79 13.13 33.86
CA CYS A 11 -16.35 13.04 33.63
C CYS A 11 -16.02 11.93 32.63
N THR A 12 -16.70 10.78 32.72
CA THR A 12 -16.54 9.67 31.78
C THR A 12 -16.98 10.05 30.36
N LEU A 13 -18.10 10.77 30.22
CA LEU A 13 -18.56 11.26 28.92
C LEU A 13 -17.63 12.32 28.31
N VAL A 14 -17.08 13.21 29.14
CA VAL A 14 -16.11 14.23 28.70
C VAL A 14 -14.81 13.57 28.28
N VAL A 15 -14.30 12.61 29.05
CA VAL A 15 -13.12 11.83 28.72
C VAL A 15 -13.35 11.01 27.45
N LEU A 16 -14.52 10.40 27.28
CA LEU A 16 -14.88 9.69 26.06
C LEU A 16 -14.91 10.62 24.85
N TRP A 17 -15.46 11.84 24.98
CA TRP A 17 -15.46 12.86 23.93
C TRP A 17 -14.06 13.37 23.59
N TYR A 18 -13.18 13.52 24.60
CA TYR A 18 -11.80 13.97 24.40
C TYR A 18 -10.89 12.90 23.79
N ILE A 19 -11.19 11.62 24.05
CA ILE A 19 -10.44 10.47 23.52
C ILE A 19 -10.97 10.04 22.15
N THR A 20 -12.22 10.36 21.79
CA THR A 20 -12.68 10.14 20.40
C THR A 20 -11.93 11.06 19.44
N PRO A 21 -11.17 10.53 18.48
CA PRO A 21 -10.48 11.37 17.51
C PRO A 21 -11.51 12.00 16.56
N THR A 22 -12.03 13.18 16.89
CA THR A 22 -12.89 13.96 15.99
C THR A 22 -12.04 14.80 15.04
N ARG A 23 -11.34 14.16 14.10
CA ARG A 23 -10.84 14.84 12.89
C ARG A 23 -10.62 13.86 11.74
N ILE A 24 -11.60 13.76 10.83
CA ILE A 24 -11.36 13.82 9.37
C ILE A 24 -12.48 14.65 8.73
N SER A 25 -12.07 15.65 7.97
CA SER A 25 -12.86 16.60 7.19
C SER A 25 -13.89 15.94 6.25
N ASN A 26 -15.17 16.26 6.47
CA ASN A 26 -16.28 16.51 5.51
C ASN A 26 -16.59 15.61 4.30
N ASN A 27 -16.05 14.40 4.18
CA ASN A 27 -16.72 13.35 3.39
C ASN A 27 -16.55 11.99 4.04
N GLN A 28 -17.61 11.52 4.69
CA GLN A 28 -17.64 10.18 5.26
C GLN A 28 -17.85 9.09 4.21
N ARG A 29 -17.87 9.44 2.92
CA ARG A 29 -18.19 8.53 1.84
C ARG A 29 -17.36 8.77 0.60
N VAL A 30 -17.17 7.72 -0.19
CA VAL A 30 -16.45 7.73 -1.47
C VAL A 30 -17.22 6.89 -2.48
N ILE A 31 -17.23 7.29 -3.74
CA ILE A 31 -17.87 6.53 -4.83
C ILE A 31 -16.80 5.68 -5.53
N LEU A 32 -17.07 4.40 -5.73
CA LEU A 32 -16.21 3.48 -6.48
C LEU A 32 -16.68 3.35 -7.93
N ASP A 33 -15.74 3.30 -8.87
CA ASP A 33 -16.00 2.92 -10.26
C ASP A 33 -15.62 1.46 -10.56
N THR A 34 -15.87 1.02 -11.80
CA THR A 34 -15.52 -0.31 -12.32
C THR A 34 -14.00 -0.54 -12.33
N SER A 35 -13.20 0.44 -12.76
CA SER A 35 -11.74 0.32 -12.91
C SER A 35 -11.04 0.04 -11.57
N ALA A 36 -11.40 0.78 -10.53
CA ALA A 36 -10.88 0.63 -9.18
C ALA A 36 -11.28 -0.69 -8.52
N ILE A 37 -12.51 -1.14 -8.76
CA ILE A 37 -12.98 -2.43 -8.25
C ILE A 37 -12.21 -3.58 -8.92
N MET A 38 -11.99 -3.52 -10.24
CA MET A 38 -11.22 -4.54 -10.95
C MET A 38 -9.73 -4.54 -10.59
N ASP A 39 -9.16 -3.38 -10.24
CA ASP A 39 -7.76 -3.26 -9.81
C ASP A 39 -7.49 -4.00 -8.48
N GLY A 40 -8.46 -4.00 -7.55
CA GLY A 40 -8.41 -4.82 -6.34
C GLY A 40 -7.72 -4.20 -5.14
N ARG A 41 -6.81 -3.24 -5.34
CA ARG A 41 -6.03 -2.65 -4.24
C ARG A 41 -6.88 -1.91 -3.22
N ILE A 42 -8.11 -1.51 -3.56
CA ILE A 42 -9.07 -0.92 -2.64
C ILE A 42 -9.29 -1.78 -1.38
N ALA A 43 -9.26 -3.12 -1.47
CA ALA A 43 -9.41 -3.96 -0.27
C ALA A 43 -8.26 -3.80 0.73
N GLU A 44 -7.03 -3.61 0.25
CA GLU A 44 -5.88 -3.36 1.12
C GLU A 44 -5.90 -1.95 1.71
N VAL A 45 -6.39 -0.96 0.95
CA VAL A 45 -6.63 0.40 1.46
C VAL A 45 -7.70 0.39 2.56
N VAL A 46 -8.78 -0.40 2.38
CA VAL A 46 -9.84 -0.58 3.38
C VAL A 46 -9.29 -1.22 4.66
N LYS A 47 -8.49 -2.29 4.54
CA LYS A 47 -7.87 -2.96 5.69
C LYS A 47 -6.94 -2.04 6.47
N SER A 48 -6.19 -1.19 5.77
CA SER A 48 -5.25 -0.24 6.39
C SER A 48 -5.92 1.00 6.97
N GLY A 49 -7.19 1.26 6.65
CA GLY A 49 -7.95 2.40 7.18
C GLY A 49 -7.72 3.72 6.44
N PHE A 50 -7.04 3.73 5.29
CA PHE A 50 -6.74 4.93 4.50
C PHE A 50 -7.85 5.29 3.49
N VAL A 51 -9.12 5.05 3.83
CA VAL A 51 -10.28 5.32 2.97
C VAL A 51 -11.47 5.79 3.81
N PRO A 52 -12.39 6.62 3.26
CA PRO A 52 -13.63 6.97 3.96
C PRO A 52 -14.44 5.73 4.40
N PRO A 53 -15.14 5.81 5.55
CA PRO A 53 -15.79 4.65 6.16
C PRO A 53 -17.01 4.14 5.37
N VAL A 54 -17.57 4.93 4.44
CA VAL A 54 -18.70 4.52 3.61
C VAL A 54 -18.28 4.42 2.14
N LEU A 55 -18.38 3.23 1.55
CA LEU A 55 -18.13 3.01 0.13
C LEU A 55 -19.47 2.99 -0.61
N ILE A 56 -19.64 3.87 -1.59
CA ILE A 56 -20.83 3.90 -2.46
C ILE A 56 -20.49 3.18 -3.76
N ILE A 57 -21.26 2.13 -4.06
CA ILE A 57 -21.13 1.39 -5.32
C ILE A 57 -22.42 1.57 -6.11
N PRO A 58 -22.41 2.28 -7.26
CA PRO A 58 -23.60 2.41 -8.07
C PRO A 58 -24.03 1.07 -8.69
N ARG A 59 -25.34 0.83 -8.80
CA ARG A 59 -25.87 -0.39 -9.45
C ARG A 59 -25.39 -0.54 -10.90
N PHE A 60 -25.24 0.57 -11.62
CA PHE A 60 -24.74 0.52 -13.00
C PHE A 60 -23.26 0.09 -13.10
N VAL A 61 -22.44 0.33 -12.07
CA VAL A 61 -21.06 -0.18 -11.99
C VAL A 61 -21.07 -1.71 -11.81
N ILE A 62 -21.95 -2.23 -10.95
CA ILE A 62 -22.13 -3.68 -10.79
C ILE A 62 -22.62 -4.32 -12.09
N ALA A 63 -23.56 -3.68 -12.78
CA ALA A 63 -24.06 -4.16 -14.07
C ALA A 63 -22.97 -4.17 -15.15
N GLU A 64 -22.09 -3.16 -15.18
CA GLU A 64 -20.94 -3.14 -16.08
C GLU A 64 -19.94 -4.27 -15.77
N LEU A 65 -19.63 -4.50 -14.48
CA LEU A 65 -18.80 -5.63 -14.06
C LEU A 65 -19.40 -6.98 -14.50
N GLN A 66 -20.71 -7.16 -14.37
CA GLN A 66 -21.40 -8.36 -14.86
C GLN A 66 -21.28 -8.52 -16.38
N LEU A 67 -21.54 -7.44 -17.14
CA LEU A 67 -21.42 -7.45 -18.58
C LEU A 67 -20.00 -7.83 -19.04
N LEU A 68 -18.97 -7.28 -18.38
CA LEU A 68 -17.57 -7.61 -18.64
C LEU A 68 -17.24 -9.06 -18.25
N ALA A 69 -17.80 -9.56 -17.13
CA ALA A 69 -17.63 -10.94 -16.67
C ALA A 69 -18.28 -11.99 -17.59
N ASP A 70 -19.21 -11.59 -18.45
CA ASP A 70 -19.88 -12.47 -19.40
C ASP A 70 -19.35 -12.32 -20.84
N ARG A 71 -19.11 -11.08 -21.29
CA ARG A 71 -18.92 -10.77 -22.72
C ARG A 71 -17.52 -10.30 -23.10
N ALA A 72 -16.63 -10.07 -22.14
CA ALA A 72 -15.29 -9.60 -22.44
C ALA A 72 -14.33 -10.73 -22.84
N ASP A 73 -13.17 -10.33 -23.36
CA ASP A 73 -12.03 -11.21 -23.56
C ASP A 73 -11.59 -11.86 -22.23
N HIS A 74 -10.91 -13.00 -22.31
CA HIS A 74 -10.61 -13.84 -21.15
C HIS A 74 -9.99 -13.06 -19.98
N LEU A 75 -9.01 -12.18 -20.23
CA LEU A 75 -8.34 -11.41 -19.19
C LEU A 75 -9.26 -10.41 -18.50
N LYS A 76 -10.02 -9.60 -19.27
CA LYS A 76 -10.98 -8.66 -18.69
C LYS A 76 -12.11 -9.39 -17.96
N ARG A 77 -12.54 -10.52 -18.48
CA ARG A 77 -13.58 -11.36 -17.86
C ARG A 77 -13.17 -11.86 -16.49
N GLU A 78 -11.96 -12.40 -16.36
CA GLU A 78 -11.43 -12.85 -15.07
C GLU A 78 -11.23 -11.69 -14.09
N ARG A 79 -10.79 -10.52 -14.57
CA ARG A 79 -10.72 -9.31 -13.74
C ARG A 79 -12.08 -8.82 -13.27
N ALA A 80 -13.10 -8.84 -14.11
CA ALA A 80 -14.45 -8.44 -13.75
C ALA A 80 -15.08 -9.41 -12.73
N ARG A 81 -14.88 -10.73 -12.90
CA ARG A 81 -15.27 -11.74 -11.91
C ARG A 81 -14.55 -11.55 -10.58
N PHE A 82 -13.25 -11.25 -10.61
CA PHE A 82 -12.50 -10.87 -9.43
C PHE A 82 -13.09 -9.61 -8.76
N GLY A 83 -13.42 -8.58 -9.53
CA GLY A 83 -14.10 -7.38 -9.04
C GLY A 83 -15.43 -7.68 -8.35
N LEU A 84 -16.27 -8.54 -8.91
CA LEU A 84 -17.53 -8.96 -8.28
C LEU A 84 -17.30 -9.67 -6.94
N ARG A 85 -16.30 -10.56 -6.84
CA ARG A 85 -15.91 -11.19 -5.57
C ARG A 85 -15.39 -10.17 -4.56
N LEU A 86 -14.63 -9.17 -5.03
CA LEU A 86 -14.12 -8.09 -4.19
C LEU A 86 -15.27 -7.27 -3.59
N VAL A 87 -16.32 -6.98 -4.36
CA VAL A 87 -17.51 -6.27 -3.86
C VAL A 87 -18.14 -7.05 -2.71
N GLN A 88 -18.31 -8.37 -2.84
CA GLN A 88 -18.82 -9.21 -1.76
C GLN A 88 -17.92 -9.15 -0.51
N GLN A 89 -16.60 -9.29 -0.71
CA GLN A 89 -15.63 -9.17 0.38
C GLN A 89 -15.69 -7.80 1.09
N LEU A 90 -15.90 -6.72 0.34
CA LEU A 90 -16.04 -5.38 0.91
C LEU A 90 -17.35 -5.24 1.69
N GLN A 91 -18.44 -5.87 1.24
CA GLN A 91 -19.73 -5.88 1.95
C GLN A 91 -19.64 -6.62 3.29
N ASP A 92 -18.84 -7.70 3.36
CA ASP A 92 -18.64 -8.48 4.58
C ASP A 92 -17.60 -7.87 5.54
N SER A 93 -16.90 -6.83 5.10
CA SER A 93 -15.87 -6.15 5.89
C SER A 93 -16.45 -5.37 7.06
N ARG A 94 -15.81 -5.48 8.23
CA ARG A 94 -16.17 -4.67 9.42
C ARG A 94 -15.54 -3.27 9.40
N ASN A 95 -14.58 -3.02 8.51
CA ASN A 95 -13.82 -1.76 8.45
C ASN A 95 -14.59 -0.64 7.74
N VAL A 96 -15.54 -0.98 6.86
CA VAL A 96 -16.30 -0.04 6.04
C VAL A 96 -17.76 -0.48 5.89
N SER A 97 -18.64 0.47 5.62
CA SER A 97 -20.03 0.21 5.22
C SER A 97 -20.18 0.39 3.71
N VAL A 98 -20.51 -0.67 2.99
CA VAL A 98 -20.81 -0.60 1.56
C VAL A 98 -22.28 -0.28 1.34
N LYS A 99 -22.56 0.76 0.55
CA LYS A 99 -23.91 1.17 0.14
C LYS A 99 -24.07 1.06 -1.37
N ILE A 100 -24.94 0.16 -1.81
CA ILE A 100 -25.29 0.04 -3.23
C ILE A 100 -26.39 1.04 -3.57
N THR A 101 -26.12 1.99 -4.47
CA THR A 101 -27.08 3.02 -4.87
C THR A 101 -27.67 2.75 -6.25
N GLY A 102 -28.99 2.81 -6.36
CA GLY A 102 -29.72 2.68 -7.62
C GLY A 102 -30.10 4.01 -8.25
N HIS A 103 -29.36 5.09 -7.99
CA HIS A 103 -29.69 6.39 -8.59
C HIS A 103 -29.63 6.33 -10.11
N GLU A 104 -30.75 6.65 -10.73
CA GLU A 104 -30.88 6.80 -12.17
C GLU A 104 -30.71 8.28 -12.54
N PHE A 105 -29.95 8.53 -13.60
CA PHE A 105 -29.80 9.86 -14.19
C PHE A 105 -30.47 9.84 -15.55
N SER A 106 -31.59 10.55 -15.67
CA SER A 106 -32.26 10.78 -16.94
C SER A 106 -31.37 11.66 -17.83
N GLY A 107 -31.12 11.24 -19.08
CA GLY A 107 -30.46 12.07 -20.09
C GLY A 107 -29.01 11.71 -20.44
N THR A 108 -28.42 10.67 -19.83
CA THR A 108 -27.11 10.16 -20.29
C THR A 108 -27.00 8.65 -20.17
N SER A 109 -26.52 7.99 -21.23
CA SER A 109 -26.23 6.55 -21.23
C SER A 109 -24.82 6.24 -20.73
N GLU A 110 -23.90 7.20 -20.85
CA GLU A 110 -22.49 7.04 -20.51
C GLU A 110 -22.28 6.86 -19.01
N VAL A 111 -21.55 5.81 -18.63
CA VAL A 111 -21.23 5.46 -17.24
C VAL A 111 -20.45 6.56 -16.55
N ASP A 112 -19.43 7.12 -17.24
CA ASP A 112 -18.57 8.18 -16.73
C ASP A 112 -19.36 9.43 -16.33
N LYS A 113 -20.28 9.89 -17.21
CA LYS A 113 -21.15 11.03 -16.92
C LYS A 113 -22.05 10.77 -15.71
N LYS A 114 -22.58 9.55 -15.55
CA LYS A 114 -23.37 9.17 -14.36
C LYS A 114 -22.53 9.24 -13.08
N LEU A 115 -21.26 8.81 -13.12
CA LEU A 115 -20.34 8.89 -11.98
C LEU A 115 -20.08 10.35 -11.59
N ILE A 116 -19.78 11.21 -12.56
CA ILE A 116 -19.57 12.65 -12.35
C ILE A 116 -20.82 13.30 -11.71
N LEU A 117 -22.01 13.04 -12.27
CA LEU A 117 -23.27 13.57 -11.74
C LEU A 117 -23.54 13.07 -10.31
N LEU A 118 -23.26 11.80 -10.03
CA LEU A 118 -23.42 11.21 -8.70
C LEU A 118 -22.45 11.83 -7.70
N ALA A 119 -21.19 11.99 -8.07
CA ALA A 119 -20.17 12.61 -7.23
C ALA A 119 -20.50 14.06 -6.89
N LYS A 120 -20.97 14.84 -7.87
CA LYS A 120 -21.48 16.21 -7.61
C LYS A 120 -22.68 16.21 -6.69
N LYS A 121 -23.69 15.37 -6.96
CA LYS A 121 -24.92 15.29 -6.16
C LYS A 121 -24.63 14.94 -4.71
N PHE A 122 -23.73 13.98 -4.48
CA PHE A 122 -23.33 13.56 -3.15
C PHE A 122 -22.20 14.42 -2.55
N LYS A 123 -21.66 15.36 -3.32
CA LYS A 123 -20.45 16.12 -2.97
C LYS A 123 -19.35 15.20 -2.47
N SER A 124 -19.16 14.03 -3.09
CA SER A 124 -18.29 12.97 -2.58
C SER A 124 -17.15 12.68 -3.54
N PRO A 125 -15.96 12.32 -3.02
CA PRO A 125 -14.83 11.97 -3.85
C PRO A 125 -15.11 10.73 -4.69
N LEU A 126 -14.46 10.66 -5.85
CA LEU A 126 -14.46 9.50 -6.72
C LEU A 126 -13.16 8.72 -6.53
N PHE A 127 -13.26 7.42 -6.29
CA PHE A 127 -12.12 6.50 -6.28
C PHE A 127 -12.11 5.75 -7.62
N SER A 128 -11.10 6.04 -8.44
CA SER A 128 -10.96 5.50 -9.78
C SER A 128 -9.48 5.38 -10.14
N THR A 129 -9.20 4.50 -11.09
CA THR A 129 -7.88 4.34 -11.73
C THR A 129 -7.86 4.79 -13.18
N ASP A 130 -9.01 5.21 -13.73
CA ASP A 130 -9.14 5.61 -15.13
C ASP A 130 -8.65 7.04 -15.34
N TYR A 131 -7.54 7.19 -16.05
CA TYR A 131 -6.92 8.49 -16.33
C TYR A 131 -7.88 9.53 -16.93
N ASN A 132 -8.75 9.13 -17.87
CA ASN A 132 -9.64 10.06 -18.56
C ASN A 132 -10.76 10.54 -17.65
N LEU A 133 -11.39 9.61 -16.90
CA LEU A 133 -12.43 9.95 -15.93
C LEU A 133 -11.88 10.87 -14.83
N LEU A 134 -10.64 10.63 -14.39
CA LEU A 134 -9.99 11.49 -13.41
C LEU A 134 -9.80 12.92 -13.94
N LYS A 135 -9.34 13.09 -15.18
CA LYS A 135 -9.15 14.42 -15.77
C LYS A 135 -10.46 15.19 -15.92
N VAL A 136 -11.54 14.51 -16.33
CA VAL A 136 -12.87 15.13 -16.41
C VAL A 136 -13.37 15.49 -15.01
N ALA A 137 -13.21 14.61 -14.01
CA ALA A 137 -13.61 14.88 -12.63
C ALA A 137 -12.90 16.08 -12.01
N GLU A 138 -11.59 16.24 -12.26
CA GLU A 138 -10.80 17.41 -11.82
C GLU A 138 -11.36 18.72 -12.38
N ILE A 139 -11.63 18.77 -13.69
CA ILE A 139 -12.20 19.95 -14.37
C ILE A 139 -13.56 20.31 -13.77
N GLU A 140 -14.33 19.29 -13.40
CA GLU A 140 -15.66 19.43 -12.81
C GLU A 140 -15.65 19.73 -11.29
N GLY A 141 -14.47 19.94 -10.71
CA GLY A 141 -14.28 20.31 -9.30
C GLY A 141 -14.54 19.17 -8.31
N ILE A 142 -14.46 17.91 -8.76
CA ILE A 142 -14.71 16.73 -7.93
C ILE A 142 -13.38 16.24 -7.34
N SER A 143 -13.35 15.98 -6.03
CA SER A 143 -12.18 15.39 -5.38
C SER A 143 -11.95 13.94 -5.82
N ILE A 144 -10.70 13.56 -5.96
CA ILE A 144 -10.32 12.25 -6.50
C ILE A 144 -9.44 11.51 -5.51
N LEU A 145 -9.69 10.21 -5.39
CA LEU A 145 -8.84 9.26 -4.67
C LEU A 145 -8.25 8.27 -5.66
N ASN A 146 -7.03 8.52 -6.11
CA ASN A 146 -6.32 7.66 -7.06
C ASN A 146 -5.28 6.79 -6.33
N ILE A 147 -5.47 5.47 -6.35
CA ILE A 147 -4.54 4.53 -5.72
C ILE A 147 -3.14 4.53 -6.35
N ASN A 148 -3.04 4.86 -7.64
CA ASN A 148 -1.73 4.99 -8.29
C ASN A 148 -0.95 6.16 -7.71
N GLU A 149 -1.59 7.32 -7.58
CA GLU A 149 -0.99 8.50 -6.98
C GLU A 149 -0.63 8.25 -5.51
N LEU A 150 -1.54 7.63 -4.75
CA LEU A 150 -1.28 7.23 -3.37
C LEU A 150 -0.03 6.32 -3.28
N SER A 151 0.07 5.30 -4.12
CA SER A 151 1.22 4.37 -4.12
C SER A 151 2.54 5.06 -4.46
N GLN A 152 2.52 6.06 -5.35
CA GLN A 152 3.70 6.84 -5.71
C GLN A 152 4.13 7.73 -4.54
N ASN A 153 3.17 8.35 -3.85
CA ASN A 153 3.41 9.26 -2.74
C ASN A 153 3.83 8.53 -1.45
N LEU A 154 3.49 7.24 -1.31
CA LEU A 154 3.90 6.41 -0.18
C LEU A 154 5.30 5.81 -0.32
N ARG A 155 6.01 6.03 -1.44
CA ARG A 155 7.38 5.54 -1.60
C ARG A 155 8.29 6.16 -0.52
N PRO A 156 9.11 5.36 0.18
CA PRO A 156 10.02 5.87 1.19
C PRO A 156 10.87 7.02 0.67
N ILE A 157 10.97 8.08 1.45
CA ILE A 157 11.84 9.22 1.14
C ILE A 157 13.25 8.81 1.50
N THR A 158 14.11 8.68 0.51
CA THR A 158 15.54 8.50 0.74
C THR A 158 16.16 9.86 1.09
N ILE A 159 16.75 9.97 2.28
CA ILE A 159 17.32 11.23 2.77
C ILE A 159 18.84 11.25 2.52
N PRO A 160 19.45 12.39 2.14
CA PRO A 160 20.90 12.51 2.13
C PRO A 160 21.54 12.04 3.45
N GLY A 161 22.59 11.21 3.36
CA GLY A 161 23.24 10.58 4.49
C GLY A 161 22.69 9.20 4.88
N GLU A 162 21.55 8.79 4.33
CA GLU A 162 21.02 7.43 4.53
C GLU A 162 21.93 6.39 3.87
N THR A 163 22.16 5.26 4.55
CA THR A 163 22.94 4.15 3.99
C THR A 163 22.04 3.02 3.53
N ILE A 164 22.19 2.65 2.26
CA ILE A 164 21.36 1.65 1.59
C ILE A 164 22.24 0.57 0.96
N LEU A 165 21.76 -0.68 0.94
CA LEU A 165 22.47 -1.80 0.31
C LEU A 165 21.97 -1.96 -1.13
N VAL A 166 22.86 -1.78 -2.11
CA VAL A 166 22.51 -1.78 -3.53
C VAL A 166 23.36 -2.79 -4.28
N LYS A 167 22.71 -3.61 -5.13
CA LYS A 167 23.42 -4.46 -6.10
C LYS A 167 23.77 -3.61 -7.32
N ILE A 168 25.04 -3.53 -7.66
CA ILE A 168 25.47 -2.87 -8.89
C ILE A 168 25.22 -3.85 -10.05
N VAL A 169 24.39 -3.46 -11.00
CA VAL A 169 23.94 -4.28 -12.13
C VAL A 169 24.70 -3.95 -13.41
N SER A 170 24.98 -2.66 -13.65
CA SER A 170 25.60 -2.20 -14.88
C SER A 170 26.51 -0.98 -14.66
N LYS A 171 27.25 -0.57 -15.71
CA LYS A 171 28.02 0.67 -15.72
C LYS A 171 27.09 1.88 -15.84
N GLY A 172 27.44 2.97 -15.16
CA GLY A 172 26.76 4.26 -15.29
C GLY A 172 27.16 5.00 -16.55
N GLN A 173 26.60 6.21 -16.69
CA GLN A 173 26.91 7.09 -17.81
C GLN A 173 28.36 7.56 -17.76
N GLU A 174 28.87 7.90 -16.57
CA GLU A 174 30.29 8.16 -16.37
C GLU A 174 31.10 6.88 -16.15
N LYS A 175 32.36 6.87 -16.61
CA LYS A 175 33.23 5.69 -16.54
C LYS A 175 33.41 5.13 -15.13
N SER A 176 33.38 5.98 -14.11
CA SER A 176 33.53 5.63 -12.70
C SER A 176 32.23 5.12 -12.06
N GLN A 177 31.07 5.38 -12.65
CA GLN A 177 29.78 5.10 -12.06
C GLN A 177 29.34 3.65 -12.22
N GLY A 178 28.60 3.17 -11.24
CA GLY A 178 27.80 1.96 -11.32
C GLY A 178 26.31 2.28 -11.17
N LEU A 179 25.46 1.47 -11.79
CA LEU A 179 24.01 1.57 -11.65
C LEU A 179 23.48 0.38 -10.87
N GLY A 180 22.53 0.64 -9.98
CA GLY A 180 21.72 -0.36 -9.31
C GLY A 180 20.27 0.08 -9.25
N TYR A 181 19.43 -0.79 -8.69
CA TYR A 181 18.01 -0.51 -8.51
C TYR A 181 17.59 -0.91 -7.10
N LEU A 182 16.71 -0.12 -6.50
CA LEU A 182 15.99 -0.49 -5.29
C LEU A 182 14.83 -1.43 -5.62
N GLU A 183 14.23 -2.01 -4.59
CA GLU A 183 13.10 -2.93 -4.73
C GLU A 183 11.87 -2.27 -5.37
N ASP A 184 11.72 -0.95 -5.22
CA ASP A 184 10.64 -0.15 -5.82
C ASP A 184 10.95 0.32 -7.26
N GLY A 185 12.06 -0.13 -7.84
CA GLY A 185 12.51 0.24 -9.18
C GLY A 185 13.26 1.58 -9.27
N THR A 186 13.47 2.29 -8.16
CA THR A 186 14.25 3.53 -8.13
C THR A 186 15.69 3.26 -8.60
N MET A 187 16.14 3.99 -9.62
CA MET A 187 17.50 3.84 -10.14
C MET A 187 18.49 4.51 -9.18
N VAL A 188 19.52 3.79 -8.77
CA VAL A 188 20.61 4.28 -7.92
C VAL A 188 21.89 4.39 -8.73
N VAL A 189 22.36 5.62 -8.92
CA VAL A 189 23.65 5.94 -9.54
C VAL A 189 24.68 6.05 -8.43
N VAL A 190 25.70 5.20 -8.47
CA VAL A 190 26.74 5.14 -7.42
C VAL A 190 28.08 5.55 -8.00
N ASP A 191 28.67 6.60 -7.44
CA ASP A 191 30.00 7.07 -7.84
C ASP A 191 31.10 6.07 -7.42
N ASN A 192 32.09 5.89 -8.30
CA ASN A 192 33.21 4.96 -8.14
C ASN A 192 32.81 3.48 -7.97
N ALA A 193 31.60 3.10 -8.40
CA ALA A 193 31.06 1.74 -8.25
C ALA A 193 31.24 0.83 -9.47
N ASN A 194 31.84 1.30 -10.56
CA ASN A 194 32.06 0.51 -11.79
C ASN A 194 32.83 -0.81 -11.56
N LYS A 195 33.73 -0.86 -10.57
CA LYS A 195 34.49 -2.06 -10.18
C LYS A 195 33.68 -3.08 -9.38
N TYR A 196 32.48 -2.70 -8.94
CA TYR A 196 31.63 -3.50 -8.06
C TYR A 196 30.41 -4.10 -8.79
N ILE A 197 30.40 -4.08 -10.12
CA ILE A 197 29.36 -4.71 -10.94
C ILE A 197 29.20 -6.19 -10.53
N GLY A 198 27.95 -6.60 -10.36
CA GLY A 198 27.55 -7.91 -9.86
C GLY A 198 27.50 -8.04 -8.34
N LYS A 199 28.10 -7.11 -7.58
CA LYS A 199 28.21 -7.16 -6.12
C LYS A 199 27.16 -6.29 -5.43
N LYS A 200 26.77 -6.67 -4.21
CA LYS A 200 25.98 -5.83 -3.29
C LYS A 200 26.94 -5.01 -2.42
N ILE A 201 26.81 -3.69 -2.45
CA ILE A 201 27.63 -2.76 -1.67
C ILE A 201 26.75 -1.80 -0.88
N THR A 202 27.23 -1.37 0.28
CA THR A 202 26.56 -0.33 1.07
C THR A 202 26.96 1.04 0.54
N VAL A 203 25.98 1.87 0.23
CA VAL A 203 26.19 3.20 -0.35
C VAL A 203 25.47 4.24 0.50
N GLU A 204 26.04 5.44 0.57
CA GLU A 204 25.48 6.59 1.27
C GLU A 204 24.85 7.52 0.24
N VAL A 205 23.57 7.85 0.45
CA VAL A 205 22.78 8.68 -0.45
C VAL A 205 23.28 10.12 -0.37
N THR A 206 23.59 10.72 -1.51
CA THR A 206 24.06 12.11 -1.60
C THR A 206 22.93 13.05 -1.98
N ARG A 207 22.10 12.66 -2.95
CA ARG A 207 20.94 13.44 -3.41
C ARG A 207 19.95 12.55 -4.15
N SER A 208 18.69 12.98 -4.23
CA SER A 208 17.68 12.35 -5.07
C SER A 208 17.13 13.35 -6.08
N LEU A 209 16.97 12.93 -7.33
CA LEU A 209 16.30 13.69 -8.39
C LEU A 209 15.03 12.96 -8.84
N LEU A 210 14.00 13.72 -9.19
CA LEU A 210 12.83 13.20 -9.89
C LEU A 210 13.03 13.46 -11.39
N THR A 211 12.88 12.42 -12.21
CA THR A 211 12.99 12.49 -13.68
C THR A 211 11.69 12.03 -14.33
N VAL A 212 11.56 12.25 -15.64
CA VAL A 212 10.39 11.79 -16.43
C VAL A 212 10.16 10.28 -16.35
N SER A 213 11.23 9.49 -16.18
CA SER A 213 11.16 8.02 -16.08
C SER A 213 11.01 7.51 -14.64
N GLY A 214 10.92 8.42 -13.66
CA GLY A 214 10.81 8.09 -12.24
C GLY A 214 11.92 8.69 -11.40
N ARG A 215 12.10 8.17 -10.18
CA ARG A 215 13.07 8.68 -9.20
C ARG A 215 14.47 8.13 -9.50
N MET A 216 15.46 9.00 -9.40
CA MET A 216 16.87 8.67 -9.49
C MET A 216 17.58 9.08 -8.19
N VAL A 217 18.33 8.19 -7.58
CA VAL A 217 19.10 8.44 -6.36
C VAL A 217 20.57 8.41 -6.70
N PHE A 218 21.31 9.44 -6.28
CA PHE A 218 22.76 9.48 -6.37
C PHE A 218 23.35 9.10 -5.02
N ALA A 219 24.38 8.28 -5.04
CA ALA A 219 25.04 7.78 -3.86
C ALA A 219 26.55 7.66 -4.09
N LYS A 220 27.29 7.60 -2.98
CA LYS A 220 28.72 7.29 -2.95
C LYS A 220 28.92 6.01 -2.15
N ILE A 221 30.03 5.30 -2.37
CA ILE A 221 30.36 4.13 -1.55
C ILE A 221 30.45 4.55 -0.08
N SER A 222 29.68 3.90 0.78
CA SER A 222 29.68 4.20 2.22
C SER A 222 31.01 3.77 2.82
N LYS A 223 31.61 4.63 3.65
CA LYS A 223 32.78 4.28 4.47
C LYS A 223 32.39 3.47 5.71
N TYR A 224 31.12 3.49 6.08
CA TYR A 224 30.57 2.81 7.25
C TYR A 224 29.76 1.59 6.81
N VAL A 225 30.22 0.40 7.20
CA VAL A 225 29.42 -0.82 7.10
C VAL A 225 28.40 -0.79 8.24
N SER A 226 27.11 -0.71 7.92
CA SER A 226 26.04 -0.80 8.92
C SER A 226 26.16 -2.14 9.66
N SER A 227 26.51 -2.07 10.94
CA SER A 227 26.79 -3.20 11.81
C SER A 227 25.53 -3.98 12.23
N GLU A 228 24.34 -3.51 11.86
CA GLU A 228 23.04 -4.14 12.14
C GLU A 228 22.91 -5.59 11.65
N ARG A 229 23.56 -6.00 10.54
CA ARG A 229 23.44 -7.39 10.03
C ARG A 229 24.47 -8.37 10.57
N ILE A 230 25.54 -7.91 11.21
CA ILE A 230 26.52 -8.82 11.83
C ILE A 230 25.95 -9.38 13.15
N ARG A 231 25.03 -8.66 13.81
CA ARG A 231 24.40 -9.11 15.06
C ARG A 231 23.49 -10.33 14.86
N THR A 232 22.68 -10.39 13.81
CA THR A 232 21.77 -11.53 13.57
C THR A 232 22.50 -12.83 13.24
N ASN A 233 23.60 -12.78 12.48
CA ASN A 233 24.38 -14.00 12.19
C ASN A 233 25.21 -14.48 13.39
N LYS A 234 25.67 -13.60 14.28
CA LYS A 234 26.37 -14.01 15.51
C LYS A 234 25.44 -14.69 16.51
N THR A 235 24.17 -14.27 16.60
CA THR A 235 23.18 -14.91 17.47
C THR A 235 22.79 -16.32 16.97
N ILE A 236 22.71 -16.52 15.66
CA ILE A 236 22.41 -17.84 15.07
C ILE A 236 23.59 -18.80 15.27
N HIS A 237 24.84 -18.34 15.10
CA HIS A 237 26.01 -19.22 15.25
C HIS A 237 26.31 -19.58 16.72
N ASN A 238 26.01 -18.70 17.68
CA ASN A 238 26.16 -19.02 19.11
C ASN A 238 25.02 -19.89 19.67
N LYS A 239 23.80 -19.86 19.10
CA LYS A 239 22.70 -20.74 19.53
C LYS A 239 22.90 -22.21 19.11
N SER A 240 23.66 -22.47 18.04
CA SER A 240 23.96 -23.83 17.58
C SER A 240 25.00 -24.57 18.44
N LYS A 241 25.82 -23.85 19.24
CA LYS A 241 26.87 -24.46 20.07
C LYS A 241 26.43 -24.82 21.50
N ASN A 242 25.29 -24.30 21.96
CA ASN A 242 24.75 -24.54 23.31
C ASN A 242 23.33 -25.12 23.28
N LYS A 243 23.08 -26.16 22.47
CA LYS A 243 21.88 -26.97 22.63
C LYS A 243 22.16 -28.02 23.71
N PRO A 244 21.46 -28.01 24.87
CA PRO A 244 21.59 -29.12 25.83
C PRO A 244 21.15 -30.42 25.15
N MET A 245 21.96 -31.45 25.31
CA MET A 245 21.76 -32.79 24.73
C MET A 245 20.37 -33.32 25.11
N ASN A 246 19.61 -33.82 24.14
CA ASN A 246 18.23 -34.26 24.35
C ASN A 246 18.22 -35.54 25.21
N ILE A 247 17.14 -35.76 25.97
CA ILE A 247 17.05 -36.89 26.92
C ILE A 247 17.13 -38.25 26.21
N GLU A 248 16.68 -38.32 24.94
CA GLU A 248 16.81 -39.50 24.08
C GLU A 248 18.27 -39.84 23.74
N ASP A 249 19.12 -38.81 23.54
CA ASP A 249 20.56 -38.99 23.27
C ASP A 249 21.33 -39.48 24.52
N LYS A 250 20.79 -39.21 25.73
CA LYS A 250 21.35 -39.75 26.98
C LYS A 250 21.01 -41.23 27.19
N LEU A 251 19.83 -41.67 26.73
CA LEU A 251 19.40 -43.06 26.86
C LEU A 251 20.16 -43.97 25.87
N LEU A 252 20.40 -43.50 24.64
CA LEU A 252 21.17 -44.24 23.63
C LEU A 252 22.63 -44.47 24.06
N LYS A 253 23.28 -43.47 24.69
CA LYS A 253 24.64 -43.61 25.24
C LYS A 253 24.75 -44.49 26.48
N ALA A 254 23.64 -44.74 27.19
CA ALA A 254 23.65 -45.61 28.37
C ALA A 254 23.56 -47.10 27.99
N ILE A 255 22.95 -47.42 26.84
CA ILE A 255 22.80 -48.80 26.36
C ILE A 255 24.09 -49.30 25.70
N ASP A 256 24.83 -48.44 24.99
CA ASP A 256 26.11 -48.77 24.35
C ASP A 256 27.27 -49.05 25.35
N ASN A 257 27.12 -48.68 26.62
CA ASN A 257 28.14 -48.91 27.66
C ASN A 257 27.89 -50.17 28.51
N SER A 258 26.96 -51.04 28.09
CA SER A 258 26.57 -52.25 28.83
C SER A 258 26.68 -53.56 28.03
N ILE A 259 27.48 -53.57 26.96
CA ILE A 259 27.90 -54.79 26.23
C ILE A 259 29.44 -54.80 26.15
#